data_AF-A0A1Y4BPM6-F1
#
_entry.id   AF-A0A1Y4BPM6-F1
#
_cell.length_a   1.000
_cell.length_b   1.000
_cell.length_c   1.000
_cell.angle_alpha   90.00
_cell.angle_beta   90.00
_cell.angle_gamma   90.00
#
_symmetry.space_group_name_H-M   'P 1'
#
loop_
_entity.id
_entity.type
_entity.pdbx_description
1 polymer ?
#
loop_
_entity_poly.entity_id
_entity_poly.type
_entity_poly.pdbx_seq_one_letter_code
_entity_poly.pdbx_strand_id
1 'polypeptide(L)'
;MENSMSRILIETTVRQTLKGLKENPKRSIRNLVDMALNFSESRFQSRFFQTASTMLEHEESAYYTLVEDAVNHIETEHLVKFGMNLGYNSCTWGAQRIRMNEKRLGFNIPWTVLFQMDDPQYSTHLPQYDLAIQEGEQLGIYSWILLSHSNPMELFPLIKRHSDSAFFLFCRPEDITPAILDEIIPLKHLMPVVRWESGANEACTILRNAQLPYSVYYPYSQKDLQFILNGELFCETQQTHPLFTALAAKPDCPANIQHLAHQAAIQVRTGQSYQTAPWELTCDTQNLDEIISDDACCVLFNGSGQLFALDHPDRAPFGNLFQDGLLPLLQQAYPKSAPASS
;
A
#
# COMPACT_ATOMS: atom_id res chain seq x y z
N MET A 1 -20.88 12.78 11.19
CA MET A 1 -20.91 12.36 12.60
C MET A 1 -20.84 10.85 12.74
N GLU A 2 -21.65 10.07 12.00
CA GLU A 2 -21.60 8.59 12.00
C GLU A 2 -20.19 8.01 11.73
N ASN A 3 -19.50 8.50 10.70
CA ASN A 3 -18.17 7.96 10.34
C ASN A 3 -17.07 8.23 11.38
N SER A 4 -17.27 9.23 12.24
CA SER A 4 -16.36 9.49 13.37
C SER A 4 -16.58 8.46 14.48
N MET A 5 -17.84 8.11 14.77
CA MET A 5 -18.16 7.08 15.77
C MET A 5 -17.73 5.69 15.32
N SER A 6 -17.98 5.31 14.06
CA SER A 6 -17.51 4.03 13.51
C SER A 6 -15.99 3.92 13.54
N ARG A 7 -15.28 4.99 13.17
CA ARG A 7 -13.82 5.06 13.26
C ARG A 7 -13.32 4.88 14.69
N ILE A 8 -13.90 5.60 15.66
CA ILE A 8 -13.51 5.49 17.07
C ILE A 8 -13.74 4.07 17.59
N LEU A 9 -14.88 3.45 17.25
CA LEU A 9 -15.19 2.08 17.65
C LEU A 9 -14.18 1.08 17.07
N ILE A 10 -13.94 1.14 15.77
CA ILE A 10 -12.97 0.26 15.09
C ILE A 10 -11.56 0.48 15.64
N GLU A 11 -11.13 1.74 15.82
CA GLU A 11 -9.82 2.05 16.41
C GLU A 11 -9.69 1.50 17.83
N THR A 12 -10.71 1.70 18.67
CA THR A 12 -10.76 1.16 20.04
C THR A 12 -10.61 -0.35 20.04
N THR A 13 -11.35 -1.01 19.15
CA THR A 13 -11.33 -2.45 18.95
C THR A 13 -9.98 -2.96 18.46
N VAL A 14 -9.36 -2.31 17.48
CA VAL A 14 -8.01 -2.62 17.00
C VAL A 14 -7.02 -2.50 18.15
N ARG A 15 -7.06 -1.41 18.92
CA ARG A 15 -6.20 -1.21 20.10
C ARG A 15 -6.37 -2.30 21.15
N GLN A 16 -7.61 -2.69 21.46
CA GLN A 16 -7.90 -3.78 22.40
C GLN A 16 -7.37 -5.11 21.88
N THR A 17 -7.53 -5.37 20.58
CA THR A 17 -7.06 -6.59 19.93
C THR A 17 -5.54 -6.65 19.95
N LEU A 18 -4.84 -5.57 19.58
CA LEU A 18 -3.37 -5.49 19.64
C LEU A 18 -2.84 -5.72 21.06
N LYS A 19 -3.55 -5.26 22.10
CA LYS A 19 -3.21 -5.59 23.49
C LYS A 19 -3.40 -7.08 23.80
N GLY A 20 -4.53 -7.66 23.37
CA GLY A 20 -4.83 -9.09 23.56
C GLY A 20 -3.95 -10.04 22.76
N LEU A 21 -3.35 -9.58 21.65
CA LEU A 21 -2.40 -10.37 20.85
C LEU A 21 -1.15 -10.76 21.65
N LYS A 22 -0.74 -9.97 22.65
CA LYS A 22 0.38 -10.32 23.53
C LYS A 22 0.06 -11.46 24.51
N GLU A 23 -1.22 -11.74 24.75
CA GLU A 23 -1.68 -12.77 25.69
C GLU A 23 -2.17 -14.03 24.97
N ASN A 24 -2.94 -13.86 23.89
CA ASN A 24 -3.46 -14.95 23.08
C ASN A 24 -3.53 -14.53 21.59
N PRO A 25 -2.43 -14.69 20.84
CA PRO A 25 -2.32 -14.25 19.45
C PRO A 25 -3.41 -14.84 18.55
N LYS A 26 -3.56 -16.17 18.57
CA LYS A 26 -4.48 -16.89 17.68
C LYS A 26 -5.94 -16.43 17.83
N ARG A 27 -6.43 -16.36 19.08
CA ARG A 27 -7.80 -15.93 19.37
C ARG A 27 -8.02 -14.47 19.00
N SER A 28 -7.05 -13.61 19.30
CA SER A 28 -7.16 -12.18 19.05
C SER A 28 -7.15 -11.84 17.56
N ILE A 29 -6.36 -12.55 16.73
CA ILE A 29 -6.38 -12.43 15.27
C ILE A 29 -7.75 -12.81 14.71
N ARG A 30 -8.31 -13.94 15.12
CA ARG A 30 -9.63 -14.39 14.66
C ARG A 30 -10.71 -13.36 15.00
N ASN A 31 -10.70 -12.85 16.24
CA ASN A 31 -11.61 -11.78 16.65
C ASN A 31 -11.46 -10.54 15.76
N LEU A 32 -10.24 -10.13 15.41
CA LEU A 32 -9.99 -8.98 14.52
C LEU A 32 -10.71 -9.17 13.18
N VAL A 33 -10.55 -10.36 12.59
CA VAL A 33 -11.13 -10.67 11.28
C VAL A 33 -12.65 -10.77 11.35
N ASP A 34 -13.18 -11.45 12.37
CA ASP A 34 -14.63 -11.56 12.59
C ASP A 34 -15.26 -10.17 12.77
N MET A 35 -14.56 -9.25 13.43
CA MET A 35 -15.00 -7.86 13.58
C MET A 35 -14.91 -7.10 12.26
N ALA A 36 -13.83 -7.26 11.50
CA ALA A 36 -13.70 -6.64 10.18
C ALA A 36 -14.83 -7.08 9.23
N LEU A 37 -15.24 -8.36 9.31
CA LEU A 37 -16.43 -8.89 8.63
C LEU A 37 -17.72 -8.22 9.12
N ASN A 38 -17.90 -8.04 10.42
CA ASN A 38 -19.10 -7.41 10.98
C ASN A 38 -19.24 -5.92 10.64
N PHE A 39 -18.12 -5.21 10.46
CA PHE A 39 -18.12 -3.80 10.06
C PHE A 39 -18.09 -3.59 8.53
N SER A 40 -18.08 -4.68 7.76
CA SER A 40 -18.13 -4.61 6.30
C SER A 40 -19.56 -4.41 5.81
N GLU A 41 -19.95 -3.15 5.61
CA GLU A 41 -21.32 -2.81 5.15
C GLU A 41 -21.54 -3.09 3.64
N SER A 42 -20.46 -3.29 2.88
CA SER A 42 -20.53 -3.57 1.44
C SER A 42 -20.17 -5.02 1.10
N ARG A 43 -20.82 -5.57 0.06
CA ARG A 43 -20.53 -6.92 -0.48
C ARG A 43 -19.05 -7.13 -0.84
N PHE A 44 -18.33 -6.07 -1.15
CA PHE A 44 -16.92 -6.10 -1.53
C PHE A 44 -15.99 -6.17 -0.33
N GLN A 45 -16.21 -5.31 0.67
CA GLN A 45 -15.50 -5.42 1.94
C GLN A 45 -15.73 -6.81 2.55
N SER A 46 -16.94 -7.37 2.43
CA SER A 46 -17.18 -8.74 2.90
C SER A 46 -16.34 -9.78 2.14
N ARG A 47 -16.08 -9.62 0.83
CA ARG A 47 -15.24 -10.56 0.06
C ARG A 47 -13.76 -10.45 0.40
N PHE A 48 -13.25 -9.22 0.59
CA PHE A 48 -11.88 -8.98 1.04
C PHE A 48 -11.64 -9.57 2.43
N PHE A 49 -12.52 -9.26 3.39
CA PHE A 49 -12.40 -9.79 4.74
C PHE A 49 -12.71 -11.28 4.83
N GLN A 50 -13.57 -11.84 3.96
CA GLN A 50 -13.75 -13.29 3.85
C GLN A 50 -12.47 -13.96 3.35
N THR A 51 -11.81 -13.38 2.35
CA THR A 51 -10.53 -13.91 1.86
C THR A 51 -9.47 -13.85 2.95
N ALA A 52 -9.36 -12.74 3.68
CA ALA A 52 -8.47 -12.63 4.84
C ALA A 52 -8.83 -13.63 5.96
N SER A 53 -10.12 -13.88 6.19
CA SER A 53 -10.62 -14.88 7.14
C SER A 53 -10.23 -16.30 6.75
N THR A 54 -10.52 -16.70 5.53
CA THR A 54 -10.13 -18.02 5.00
C THR A 54 -8.62 -18.21 5.01
N MET A 55 -7.85 -17.15 4.71
CA MET A 55 -6.39 -17.22 4.82
C MET A 55 -5.97 -17.50 6.28
N LEU A 56 -6.55 -16.77 7.24
CA LEU A 56 -6.22 -16.90 8.66
C LEU A 56 -6.89 -18.08 9.37
N GLU A 57 -7.71 -18.90 8.70
CA GLU A 57 -8.30 -20.11 9.31
C GLU A 57 -7.27 -21.22 9.60
N HIS A 58 -6.11 -21.18 8.95
CA HIS A 58 -5.06 -22.19 9.09
C HIS A 58 -4.15 -21.89 10.29
N GLU A 59 -4.31 -22.64 11.37
CA GLU A 59 -3.56 -22.44 12.63
C GLU A 59 -2.03 -22.59 12.54
N GLU A 60 -1.53 -23.24 11.48
CA GLU A 60 -0.10 -23.44 11.17
C GLU A 60 0.42 -22.43 10.14
N SER A 61 -0.36 -21.40 9.81
CA SER A 61 0.04 -20.36 8.86
C SER A 61 1.18 -19.51 9.40
N ALA A 62 2.18 -19.25 8.56
CA ALA A 62 3.27 -18.31 8.88
C ALA A 62 2.76 -16.87 9.09
N TYR A 63 1.53 -16.54 8.69
CA TYR A 63 0.94 -15.23 8.92
C TYR A 63 0.55 -15.01 10.39
N TYR A 64 0.26 -16.07 11.15
CA TYR A 64 0.12 -15.94 12.59
C TYR A 64 1.43 -15.49 13.22
N THR A 65 2.55 -16.08 12.83
CA THR A 65 3.88 -15.70 13.30
C THR A 65 4.27 -14.31 12.82
N LEU A 66 3.93 -13.93 11.58
CA LEU A 66 4.13 -12.56 11.08
C LEU A 66 3.40 -11.52 11.93
N VAL A 67 2.12 -11.74 12.23
CA VAL A 67 1.33 -10.82 13.04
C VAL A 67 1.84 -10.77 14.49
N GLU A 68 2.19 -11.92 15.06
CA GLU A 68 2.80 -11.98 16.40
C GLU A 68 4.13 -11.22 16.45
N ASP A 69 5.01 -11.42 15.47
CA ASP A 69 6.28 -10.70 15.36
C ASP A 69 6.07 -9.18 15.25
N ALA A 70 5.16 -8.76 14.37
CA ALA A 70 4.81 -7.37 14.16
C ALA A 70 4.33 -6.69 15.47
N VAL A 71 3.42 -7.33 16.22
CA VAL A 71 2.87 -6.79 17.47
C VAL A 71 3.92 -6.70 18.57
N ASN A 72 4.90 -7.60 18.56
CA ASN A 72 5.95 -7.65 19.58
C ASN A 72 7.09 -6.67 19.30
N HIS A 73 7.37 -6.35 18.03
CA HIS A 73 8.52 -5.53 17.65
C HIS A 73 8.17 -4.12 17.16
N ILE A 74 6.97 -3.90 16.65
CA ILE A 74 6.54 -2.59 16.16
C ILE A 74 5.80 -1.85 17.27
N GLU A 75 6.10 -0.55 17.43
CA GLU A 75 5.40 0.29 18.39
C GLU A 75 3.90 0.34 18.05
N THR A 76 3.05 0.14 19.06
CA THR A 76 1.60 0.01 18.89
C THR A 76 0.97 1.21 18.18
N GLU A 77 1.42 2.44 18.41
CA GLU A 77 0.86 3.62 17.72
C GLU A 77 1.14 3.63 16.22
N HIS A 78 2.29 3.09 15.77
CA HIS A 78 2.53 2.92 14.34
C HIS A 78 1.55 1.89 13.74
N LEU A 79 1.39 0.73 14.38
CA LEU A 79 0.44 -0.29 13.91
C LEU A 79 -0.99 0.25 13.84
N VAL A 80 -1.44 0.98 14.87
CA VAL A 80 -2.79 1.54 14.91
C VAL A 80 -2.94 2.63 13.87
N LYS A 81 -2.07 3.64 13.83
CA LYS A 81 -2.25 4.80 12.95
C LYS A 81 -2.12 4.40 11.49
N PHE A 82 -1.07 3.66 11.13
CA PHE A 82 -0.89 3.15 9.77
C PHE A 82 -2.03 2.20 9.38
N GLY A 83 -2.35 1.21 10.23
CA GLY A 83 -3.41 0.24 9.96
C GLY A 83 -4.80 0.86 9.82
N MET A 84 -5.13 1.88 10.62
CA MET A 84 -6.38 2.63 10.47
C MET A 84 -6.42 3.46 9.20
N ASN A 85 -5.30 4.07 8.79
CA ASN A 85 -5.26 4.85 7.55
C ASN A 85 -5.37 3.93 6.31
N LEU A 86 -4.63 2.81 6.30
CA LEU A 86 -4.67 1.85 5.19
C LEU A 86 -6.01 1.09 5.16
N GLY A 87 -6.41 0.47 6.26
CA GLY A 87 -7.62 -0.35 6.32
C GLY A 87 -8.90 0.48 6.32
N TYR A 88 -9.08 1.35 7.32
CA TYR A 88 -10.33 2.09 7.46
C TYR A 88 -10.40 3.31 6.53
N ASN A 89 -9.42 4.21 6.55
CA ASN A 89 -9.51 5.44 5.73
C ASN A 89 -9.45 5.13 4.24
N SER A 90 -8.64 4.17 3.79
CA SER A 90 -8.55 3.83 2.35
C SER A 90 -9.61 2.82 1.93
N CYS A 91 -9.64 1.63 2.52
CA CYS A 91 -10.48 0.52 2.03
C CYS A 91 -11.93 0.54 2.57
N THR A 92 -12.23 1.29 3.64
CA THR A 92 -13.59 1.41 4.17
C THR A 92 -14.23 2.75 3.81
N TRP A 93 -13.76 3.83 4.42
CA TRP A 93 -14.28 5.18 4.26
C TRP A 93 -13.95 5.74 2.88
N GLY A 94 -12.70 5.63 2.45
CA GLY A 94 -12.19 6.07 1.14
C GLY A 94 -12.93 5.37 0.01
N ALA A 95 -13.02 4.04 0.06
CA ALA A 95 -13.80 3.23 -0.88
C ALA A 95 -15.26 3.69 -1.02
N GLN A 96 -15.94 4.05 0.08
CA GLN A 96 -17.29 4.61 0.02
C GLN A 96 -17.30 5.98 -0.69
N ARG A 97 -16.35 6.86 -0.39
CA ARG A 97 -16.21 8.18 -1.03
C ARG A 97 -15.89 8.07 -2.51
N ILE A 98 -14.99 7.17 -2.90
CA ILE A 98 -14.65 6.85 -4.28
C ILE A 98 -15.92 6.53 -5.04
N ARG A 99 -16.67 5.49 -4.63
CA ARG A 99 -17.92 5.10 -5.32
C ARG A 99 -18.96 6.22 -5.41
N MET A 100 -19.08 7.07 -4.39
CA MET A 100 -19.97 8.23 -4.44
C MET A 100 -19.48 9.28 -5.45
N ASN A 101 -18.19 9.58 -5.46
CA ASN A 101 -17.59 10.55 -6.35
C ASN A 101 -17.59 10.07 -7.80
N GLU A 102 -17.31 8.80 -8.08
CA GLU A 102 -17.38 8.24 -9.43
C GLU A 102 -18.79 8.35 -10.02
N LYS A 103 -19.83 8.04 -9.24
CA LYS A 103 -21.24 8.22 -9.65
C LYS A 103 -21.60 9.67 -9.92
N ARG A 104 -20.99 10.60 -9.17
CA ARG A 104 -21.26 12.04 -9.27
C ARG A 104 -20.48 12.72 -10.39
N LEU A 105 -19.24 12.33 -10.59
CA LEU A 105 -18.27 12.99 -11.46
C LEU A 105 -18.11 12.29 -12.82
N GLY A 106 -18.49 11.02 -12.93
CA GLY A 106 -18.49 10.28 -14.19
C GLY A 106 -17.11 9.83 -14.66
N PHE A 107 -16.19 9.50 -13.76
CA PHE A 107 -14.88 8.90 -14.06
C PHE A 107 -14.43 7.96 -12.94
N ASN A 108 -13.52 7.01 -13.22
CA ASN A 108 -12.98 6.07 -12.21
C ASN A 108 -11.94 6.77 -11.33
N ILE A 109 -11.96 6.49 -10.03
CA ILE A 109 -11.02 7.07 -9.07
C ILE A 109 -10.22 5.93 -8.44
N PRO A 110 -8.88 5.93 -8.56
CA PRO A 110 -8.07 4.85 -8.02
C PRO A 110 -8.03 4.91 -6.48
N TRP A 111 -7.96 3.77 -5.80
CA TRP A 111 -7.80 3.74 -4.34
C TRP A 111 -6.41 4.21 -3.84
N THR A 112 -5.41 4.16 -4.72
CA THR A 112 -4.04 4.63 -4.45
C THR A 112 -3.40 5.26 -5.69
N VAL A 113 -2.44 6.16 -5.48
CA VAL A 113 -1.66 6.82 -6.53
C VAL A 113 -0.17 6.58 -6.28
N LEU A 114 0.55 6.24 -7.35
CA LEU A 114 2.00 6.09 -7.34
C LEU A 114 2.66 7.38 -7.83
N PHE A 115 3.58 7.94 -7.05
CA PHE A 115 4.43 9.04 -7.45
C PHE A 115 5.86 8.56 -7.58
N GLN A 116 6.41 8.63 -8.80
CA GLN A 116 7.83 8.43 -9.03
C GLN A 116 8.58 9.75 -8.84
N MET A 117 9.44 9.79 -7.84
CA MET A 117 10.14 10.98 -7.33
C MET A 117 11.65 10.85 -7.57
N ASP A 118 12.02 10.41 -8.77
CA ASP A 118 13.41 10.13 -9.16
C ASP A 118 14.08 11.32 -9.84
N ASP A 119 13.30 12.36 -10.17
CA ASP A 119 13.84 13.60 -10.71
C ASP A 119 14.62 14.34 -9.61
N PRO A 120 15.89 14.73 -9.82
CA PRO A 120 16.67 15.49 -8.84
C PRO A 120 16.01 16.80 -8.38
N GLN A 121 15.04 17.32 -9.14
CA GLN A 121 14.29 18.54 -8.85
C GLN A 121 12.87 18.25 -8.33
N TYR A 122 12.54 17.00 -7.94
CA TYR A 122 11.21 16.65 -7.42
C TYR A 122 10.74 17.59 -6.31
N SER A 123 11.68 18.11 -5.52
CA SER A 123 11.37 18.97 -4.38
C SER A 123 10.84 20.35 -4.77
N THR A 124 11.16 20.82 -5.98
CA THR A 124 10.57 22.03 -6.56
C THR A 124 9.07 21.87 -6.80
N HIS A 125 8.59 20.63 -6.91
CA HIS A 125 7.21 20.27 -7.16
C HIS A 125 6.45 19.80 -5.91
N LEU A 126 7.03 19.91 -4.70
CA LEU A 126 6.33 19.57 -3.45
C LEU A 126 4.97 20.26 -3.28
N PRO A 127 4.79 21.55 -3.64
CA PRO A 127 3.46 22.18 -3.58
C PRO A 127 2.42 21.49 -4.49
N GLN A 128 2.83 20.98 -5.64
CA GLN A 128 1.96 20.29 -6.58
C GLN A 128 1.61 18.88 -6.08
N TYR A 129 2.58 18.15 -5.53
CA TYR A 129 2.30 16.88 -4.85
C TYR A 129 1.36 17.06 -3.65
N ASP A 130 1.55 18.13 -2.88
CA ASP A 130 0.68 18.48 -1.76
C ASP A 130 -0.75 18.72 -2.18
N LEU A 131 -0.94 19.54 -3.22
CA LEU A 131 -2.25 19.81 -3.79
C LEU A 131 -2.89 18.53 -4.34
N ALA A 132 -2.11 17.69 -5.04
CA ALA A 132 -2.59 16.42 -5.57
C ALA A 132 -3.07 15.48 -4.46
N ILE A 133 -2.34 15.39 -3.34
CA ILE A 133 -2.76 14.58 -2.19
C ILE A 133 -4.03 15.14 -1.58
N GLN A 134 -4.11 16.47 -1.38
CA GLN A 134 -5.30 17.13 -0.86
C GLN A 134 -6.53 16.90 -1.76
N GLU A 135 -6.37 16.97 -3.09
CA GLU A 135 -7.43 16.66 -4.06
C GLU A 135 -7.82 15.18 -3.99
N GLY A 136 -6.85 14.28 -3.91
CA GLY A 136 -7.07 12.84 -3.78
C GLY A 136 -7.86 12.48 -2.53
N GLU A 137 -7.53 13.07 -1.37
CA GLU A 137 -8.27 12.85 -0.12
C GLU A 137 -9.73 13.32 -0.21
N GLN A 138 -10.02 14.37 -1.00
CA GLN A 138 -11.40 14.79 -1.29
C GLN A 138 -12.15 13.78 -2.16
N LEU A 139 -11.44 13.12 -3.07
CA LEU A 139 -11.96 12.04 -3.91
C LEU A 139 -12.15 10.72 -3.13
N GLY A 140 -11.39 10.52 -2.06
CA GLY A 140 -11.41 9.30 -1.22
C GLY A 140 -10.11 8.49 -1.25
N ILE A 141 -9.05 9.02 -1.86
CA ILE A 141 -7.73 8.42 -1.97
C ILE A 141 -6.95 8.73 -0.69
N TYR A 142 -6.69 7.70 0.12
CA TYR A 142 -5.98 7.82 1.40
C TYR A 142 -4.73 6.91 1.48
N SER A 143 -4.31 6.32 0.36
CA SER A 143 -3.09 5.51 0.27
C SER A 143 -2.19 6.04 -0.84
N TRP A 144 -0.93 6.28 -0.54
CA TRP A 144 0.03 6.87 -1.47
C TRP A 144 1.34 6.09 -1.47
N ILE A 145 1.86 5.85 -2.67
CA ILE A 145 3.13 5.15 -2.88
C ILE A 145 4.12 6.13 -3.45
N LEU A 146 5.18 6.42 -2.68
CA LEU A 146 6.24 7.34 -3.05
C LEU A 146 7.46 6.50 -3.46
N LEU A 147 7.77 6.48 -4.75
CA LEU A 147 8.94 5.80 -5.30
C LEU A 147 10.09 6.81 -5.38
N SER A 148 10.98 6.82 -4.40
CA SER A 148 12.12 7.76 -4.35
C SER A 148 13.45 7.02 -4.42
N HIS A 149 14.29 7.40 -5.36
CA HIS A 149 15.72 7.02 -5.37
C HIS A 149 16.64 8.10 -4.78
N SER A 150 16.06 9.18 -4.24
CA SER A 150 16.75 10.33 -3.67
C SER A 150 16.56 10.40 -2.15
N ASN A 151 17.32 11.28 -1.49
CA ASN A 151 17.20 11.52 -0.05
C ASN A 151 15.73 11.84 0.32
N PRO A 152 15.08 11.04 1.19
CA PRO A 152 13.67 11.19 1.49
C PRO A 152 13.32 12.32 2.46
N MET A 153 14.31 13.02 3.06
CA MET A 153 14.05 14.08 4.04
C MET A 153 13.07 15.15 3.56
N GLU A 154 13.16 15.53 2.29
CA GLU A 154 12.34 16.60 1.74
C GLU A 154 10.86 16.19 1.57
N LEU A 155 10.55 14.89 1.67
CA LEU A 155 9.19 14.35 1.61
C LEU A 155 8.50 14.33 2.98
N PHE A 156 9.24 14.37 4.09
CA PHE A 156 8.65 14.25 5.43
C PHE A 156 7.69 15.40 5.80
N PRO A 157 7.94 16.67 5.44
CA PRO A 157 6.95 17.74 5.65
C PRO A 157 5.63 17.51 4.90
N LEU A 158 5.70 16.94 3.69
CA LEU A 158 4.53 16.56 2.89
C LEU A 158 3.76 15.44 3.59
N ILE A 159 4.44 14.35 3.95
CA ILE A 159 3.84 13.20 4.65
C ILE A 159 3.20 13.65 5.97
N LYS A 160 3.88 14.50 6.75
CA LYS A 160 3.39 15.00 8.05
C LYS A 160 2.08 15.77 7.92
N ARG A 161 1.87 16.50 6.82
CA ARG A 161 0.66 17.31 6.59
C ARG A 161 -0.58 16.44 6.37
N HIS A 162 -0.42 15.29 5.72
CA HIS A 162 -1.50 14.39 5.33
C HIS A 162 -1.63 13.19 6.28
N SER A 163 -1.80 13.48 7.57
CA SER A 163 -1.73 12.46 8.63
C SER A 163 -2.85 11.41 8.61
N ASP A 164 -3.92 11.62 7.85
CA ASP A 164 -5.01 10.64 7.69
C ASP A 164 -4.80 9.70 6.49
N SER A 165 -3.77 9.95 5.68
CA SER A 165 -3.34 9.06 4.62
C SER A 165 -2.27 8.07 5.09
N ALA A 166 -2.19 6.90 4.46
CA ALA A 166 -1.10 5.93 4.63
C ALA A 166 -0.06 6.13 3.52
N PHE A 167 1.21 6.18 3.89
CA PHE A 167 2.31 6.36 2.94
C PHE A 167 3.23 5.14 2.94
N PHE A 168 3.47 4.61 1.74
CA PHE A 168 4.57 3.69 1.48
C PHE A 168 5.69 4.48 0.83
N LEU A 169 6.87 4.51 1.45
CA LEU A 169 8.04 5.19 0.91
C LEU A 169 9.06 4.16 0.48
N PHE A 170 9.19 3.96 -0.82
CA PHE A 170 10.20 3.09 -1.39
C PHE A 170 11.52 3.83 -1.38
N CYS A 171 12.54 3.20 -0.79
CA CYS A 171 13.86 3.79 -0.59
C CYS A 171 14.97 2.75 -0.74
N ARG A 172 16.21 3.20 -0.86
CA ARG A 172 17.38 2.31 -0.90
C ARG A 172 17.91 2.08 0.52
N PRO A 173 18.65 0.98 0.75
CA PRO A 173 19.21 0.70 2.07
C PRO A 173 20.08 1.84 2.62
N GLU A 174 20.87 2.50 1.77
CA GLU A 174 21.72 3.63 2.16
C GLU A 174 20.95 4.88 2.62
N ASP A 175 19.67 4.99 2.26
CA ASP A 175 18.82 6.10 2.69
C ASP A 175 18.38 5.91 4.16
N ILE A 176 18.50 4.71 4.74
CA ILE A 176 18.17 4.44 6.14
C ILE A 176 19.35 4.78 7.05
N THR A 177 19.43 6.06 7.44
CA THR A 177 20.47 6.59 8.33
C THR A 177 19.89 7.02 9.69
N PRO A 178 20.70 7.20 10.74
CA PRO A 178 20.20 7.70 12.03
C PRO A 178 19.45 9.04 11.92
N ALA A 179 19.92 9.98 11.09
CA ALA A 179 19.25 11.25 10.86
C ALA A 179 17.88 11.09 10.20
N ILE A 180 17.75 10.13 9.28
CA ILE A 180 16.48 9.78 8.65
C ILE A 180 15.54 9.11 9.66
N LEU A 181 16.06 8.26 10.55
CA LEU A 181 15.26 7.61 11.59
C LEU A 181 14.60 8.61 12.52
N ASP A 182 15.36 9.62 12.99
CA ASP A 182 14.84 10.65 13.90
C ASP A 182 13.61 11.37 13.32
N GLU A 183 13.58 11.56 12.00
CA GLU A 183 12.46 12.18 11.29
C GLU A 183 11.31 11.21 10.95
N ILE A 184 11.59 9.91 10.76
CA ILE A 184 10.56 8.90 10.46
C ILE A 184 9.79 8.48 11.72
N ILE A 185 10.43 8.38 12.88
CA ILE A 185 9.80 7.98 14.15
C ILE A 185 8.50 8.72 14.48
N PRO A 186 8.39 10.06 14.34
CA PRO A 186 7.14 10.76 14.60
C PRO A 186 6.05 10.51 13.54
N LEU A 187 6.38 9.99 12.35
CA LEU A 187 5.44 9.75 11.24
C LEU A 187 4.76 8.39 11.39
N LYS A 188 3.76 8.31 12.28
CA LYS A 188 3.06 7.06 12.63
C LYS A 188 2.28 6.41 11.47
N HIS A 189 2.11 7.10 10.37
CA HIS A 189 1.38 6.70 9.16
C HIS A 189 2.28 6.45 7.95
N LEU A 190 3.60 6.34 8.17
CA LEU A 190 4.60 6.03 7.15
C LEU A 190 5.15 4.61 7.33
N MET A 191 5.28 3.87 6.23
CA MET A 191 5.99 2.60 6.16
C MET A 191 7.13 2.70 5.12
N PRO A 192 8.40 2.64 5.53
CA PRO A 192 9.51 2.46 4.61
C PRO A 192 9.44 1.10 3.91
N VAL A 193 9.68 1.08 2.61
CA VAL A 193 9.76 -0.11 1.77
C VAL A 193 11.18 -0.17 1.20
N VAL A 194 12.05 -0.94 1.84
CA VAL A 194 13.49 -0.94 1.55
C VAL A 194 13.78 -1.82 0.34
N ARG A 195 14.60 -1.35 -0.59
CA ARG A 195 15.01 -2.15 -1.74
C ARG A 195 15.81 -3.37 -1.27
N TRP A 196 15.43 -4.56 -1.73
CA TRP A 196 16.12 -5.81 -1.44
C TRP A 196 17.39 -5.91 -2.30
N GLU A 197 18.49 -5.41 -1.74
CA GLU A 197 19.83 -5.46 -2.31
C GLU A 197 20.89 -5.41 -1.19
N SER A 198 22.17 -5.26 -1.55
CA SER A 198 23.26 -5.14 -0.57
C SER A 198 22.97 -4.00 0.42
N GLY A 199 23.05 -4.30 1.72
CA GLY A 199 22.72 -3.34 2.79
C GLY A 199 21.29 -3.43 3.33
N ALA A 200 20.38 -4.15 2.66
CA ALA A 200 18.98 -4.24 3.08
C ALA A 200 18.82 -4.88 4.47
N ASN A 201 19.63 -5.88 4.80
CA ASN A 201 19.63 -6.53 6.12
C ASN A 201 19.95 -5.54 7.24
N GLU A 202 20.96 -4.70 7.04
CA GLU A 202 21.38 -3.67 7.98
C GLU A 202 20.29 -2.60 8.13
N ALA A 203 19.73 -2.14 7.00
CA ALA A 203 18.63 -1.17 6.99
C ALA A 203 17.39 -1.69 7.74
N CYS A 204 16.96 -2.93 7.47
CA CYS A 204 15.85 -3.57 8.18
C CYS A 204 16.16 -3.75 9.68
N THR A 205 17.39 -4.09 10.05
CA THR A 205 17.82 -4.19 11.46
C THR A 205 17.70 -2.83 12.17
N ILE A 206 18.12 -1.75 11.52
CA ILE A 206 18.00 -0.39 12.04
C ILE A 206 16.52 -0.03 12.27
N LEU A 207 15.65 -0.25 11.27
CA LEU A 207 14.21 0.01 11.37
C LEU A 207 13.53 -0.83 12.46
N ARG A 208 13.92 -2.10 12.58
CA ARG A 208 13.41 -3.02 13.60
C ARG A 208 13.80 -2.58 15.01
N ASN A 209 15.04 -2.18 15.22
CA ASN A 209 15.52 -1.66 16.51
C ASN A 209 14.82 -0.36 16.91
N ALA A 210 14.41 0.44 15.92
CA ALA A 210 13.59 1.63 16.11
C ALA A 210 12.08 1.34 16.25
N GLN A 211 11.68 0.06 16.24
CA GLN A 211 10.29 -0.39 16.40
C GLN A 211 9.35 0.17 15.32
N LEU A 212 9.88 0.42 14.12
CA LEU A 212 9.11 0.93 12.98
C LEU A 212 8.52 -0.22 12.16
N PRO A 213 7.32 -0.06 11.58
CA PRO A 213 6.84 -0.96 10.55
C PRO A 213 7.67 -0.75 9.27
N TYR A 214 8.05 -1.83 8.60
CA TYR A 214 8.73 -1.76 7.32
C TYR A 214 8.41 -2.96 6.44
N SER A 215 8.73 -2.81 5.17
CA SER A 215 8.64 -3.85 4.14
C SER A 215 9.87 -3.82 3.26
N VAL A 216 9.99 -4.80 2.37
CA VAL A 216 11.03 -4.79 1.33
C VAL A 216 10.41 -4.85 -0.06
N TYR A 217 11.11 -4.35 -1.06
CA TYR A 217 10.73 -4.54 -2.46
C TYR A 217 11.88 -5.04 -3.32
N TYR A 218 11.56 -5.84 -4.32
CA TYR A 218 12.53 -6.41 -5.24
C TYR A 218 12.19 -6.05 -6.70
N PRO A 219 13.01 -5.20 -7.35
CA PRO A 219 12.87 -4.89 -8.76
C PRO A 219 13.22 -6.10 -9.64
N TYR A 220 12.27 -6.61 -10.41
CA TYR A 220 12.46 -7.83 -11.19
C TYR A 220 12.34 -7.61 -12.71
N SER A 221 13.07 -8.43 -13.47
CA SER A 221 12.82 -8.68 -14.90
C SER A 221 12.86 -10.19 -15.17
N GLN A 222 12.83 -10.59 -16.45
CA GLN A 222 12.80 -12.01 -16.85
C GLN A 222 13.92 -12.84 -16.22
N LYS A 223 15.12 -12.26 -16.03
CA LYS A 223 16.27 -12.97 -15.45
C LYS A 223 16.05 -13.34 -13.97
N ASP A 224 15.21 -12.59 -13.28
CA ASP A 224 14.97 -12.72 -11.84
C ASP A 224 13.76 -13.65 -11.55
N LEU A 225 13.03 -14.09 -12.59
CA LEU A 225 11.79 -14.84 -12.43
C LEU A 225 11.98 -16.16 -11.67
N GLN A 226 13.07 -16.90 -11.92
CA GLN A 226 13.30 -18.17 -11.23
C GLN A 226 13.43 -17.99 -9.72
N PHE A 227 14.11 -16.93 -9.28
CA PHE A 227 14.29 -16.56 -7.86
C PHE A 227 12.96 -16.24 -7.15
N ILE A 228 11.94 -15.82 -7.91
CA ILE A 228 10.58 -15.61 -7.41
C ILE A 228 9.80 -16.93 -7.41
N LEU A 229 9.81 -17.66 -8.54
CA LEU A 229 8.98 -18.87 -8.72
C LEU A 229 9.36 -20.01 -7.78
N ASN A 230 10.65 -20.16 -7.45
CA ASN A 230 11.12 -21.19 -6.52
C ASN A 230 10.97 -20.79 -5.03
N GLY A 231 10.50 -19.56 -4.76
CA GLY A 231 10.32 -19.04 -3.42
C GLY A 231 11.60 -18.67 -2.66
N GLU A 232 12.76 -18.68 -3.33
CA GLU A 232 14.04 -18.28 -2.72
C GLU A 232 14.01 -16.83 -2.25
N LEU A 233 13.46 -15.91 -3.06
CA LEU A 233 13.29 -14.51 -2.67
C LEU A 233 12.56 -14.39 -1.33
N PHE A 234 11.40 -15.06 -1.18
CA PHE A 234 10.60 -14.98 0.05
C PHE A 234 11.28 -15.70 1.23
N CYS A 235 12.07 -16.74 0.95
CA CYS A 235 12.87 -17.45 1.94
C CYS A 235 13.95 -16.55 2.54
N GLU A 236 14.60 -15.75 1.69
CA GLU A 236 15.62 -14.80 2.07
C GLU A 236 15.03 -13.57 2.76
N THR A 237 14.01 -12.93 2.17
CA THR A 237 13.46 -11.67 2.70
C THR A 237 12.79 -11.86 4.05
N GLN A 238 12.13 -12.99 4.32
CA GLN A 238 11.48 -13.20 5.62
C GLN A 238 12.47 -13.19 6.80
N GLN A 239 13.77 -13.44 6.56
CA GLN A 239 14.79 -13.41 7.62
C GLN A 239 14.99 -12.01 8.21
N THR A 240 14.56 -10.97 7.49
CA THR A 240 14.57 -9.59 7.98
C THR A 240 13.22 -9.13 8.51
N HIS A 241 12.24 -10.03 8.65
CA HIS A 241 10.90 -9.74 9.20
C HIS A 241 10.11 -8.58 8.54
N PRO A 242 10.11 -8.42 7.20
CA PRO A 242 9.29 -7.40 6.55
C PRO A 242 7.81 -7.79 6.53
N LEU A 243 6.92 -6.81 6.75
CA LEU A 243 5.47 -7.04 6.65
C LEU A 243 5.07 -7.50 5.26
N PHE A 244 5.58 -6.82 4.23
CA PHE A 244 5.38 -7.17 2.82
C PHE A 244 6.71 -7.42 2.11
N THR A 245 6.70 -8.38 1.18
CA THR A 245 7.74 -8.52 0.14
C THR A 245 7.11 -8.11 -1.18
N ALA A 246 7.36 -6.86 -1.58
CA ALA A 246 6.81 -6.29 -2.79
C ALA A 246 7.64 -6.68 -4.03
N LEU A 247 6.99 -7.08 -5.10
CA LEU A 247 7.60 -7.34 -6.41
C LEU A 247 7.31 -6.14 -7.30
N ALA A 248 8.35 -5.48 -7.80
CA ALA A 248 8.20 -4.32 -8.67
C ALA A 248 8.78 -4.64 -10.06
N ALA A 249 7.94 -4.67 -11.08
CA ALA A 249 8.40 -4.90 -12.45
C ALA A 249 9.33 -3.76 -12.90
N LYS A 250 10.48 -4.09 -13.47
CA LYS A 250 11.32 -3.10 -14.16
C LYS A 250 10.59 -2.58 -15.41
N PRO A 251 10.87 -1.35 -15.88
CA PRO A 251 10.17 -0.75 -17.03
C PRO A 251 10.19 -1.60 -18.32
N ASP A 252 11.23 -2.41 -18.51
CA ASP A 252 11.42 -3.30 -19.65
C ASP A 252 10.89 -4.73 -19.41
N CYS A 253 10.26 -4.99 -18.26
CA CYS A 253 9.76 -6.31 -17.90
C CYS A 253 8.51 -6.67 -18.73
N PRO A 254 8.54 -7.75 -19.53
CA PRO A 254 7.41 -8.14 -20.36
C PRO A 254 6.17 -8.50 -19.53
N ALA A 255 4.97 -8.17 -20.03
CA ALA A 255 3.70 -8.43 -19.33
C ALA A 255 3.48 -9.90 -18.94
N ASN A 256 3.94 -10.86 -19.76
CA ASN A 256 3.85 -12.28 -19.41
C ASN A 256 4.73 -12.66 -18.21
N ILE A 257 5.87 -11.98 -18.03
CA ILE A 257 6.74 -12.18 -16.86
C ILE A 257 6.08 -11.60 -15.61
N GLN A 258 5.46 -10.42 -15.73
CA GLN A 258 4.70 -9.82 -14.63
C GLN A 258 3.56 -10.73 -14.18
N HIS A 259 2.82 -11.31 -15.13
CA HIS A 259 1.76 -12.26 -14.83
C HIS A 259 2.27 -13.50 -14.06
N LEU A 260 3.42 -14.06 -14.46
CA LEU A 260 4.01 -15.21 -13.77
C LEU A 260 4.49 -14.85 -12.35
N ALA A 261 5.10 -13.67 -12.17
CA ALA A 261 5.50 -13.18 -10.85
C ALA A 261 4.28 -12.96 -9.93
N HIS A 262 3.20 -12.37 -10.46
CA HIS A 262 1.94 -12.20 -9.75
C HIS A 262 1.31 -13.55 -9.34
N GLN A 263 1.30 -14.55 -10.23
CA GLN A 263 0.82 -15.89 -9.91
C GLN A 263 1.63 -16.53 -8.78
N ALA A 264 2.96 -16.40 -8.79
CA ALA A 264 3.81 -16.89 -7.71
C ALA A 264 3.52 -16.17 -6.39
N ALA A 265 3.35 -14.84 -6.41
CA ALA A 265 2.94 -14.06 -5.24
C ALA A 265 1.60 -14.57 -4.67
N ILE A 266 0.59 -14.83 -5.51
CA ILE A 266 -0.69 -15.41 -5.09
C ILE A 266 -0.51 -16.81 -4.48
N GLN A 267 0.28 -17.68 -5.11
CA GLN A 267 0.53 -19.03 -4.62
C GLN A 267 1.18 -19.00 -3.23
N VAL A 268 2.20 -18.17 -3.06
CA VAL A 268 2.89 -18.00 -1.79
C VAL A 268 1.97 -17.38 -0.74
N ARG A 269 1.19 -16.35 -1.10
CA ARG A 269 0.22 -15.71 -0.21
C ARG A 269 -0.90 -16.65 0.22
N THR A 270 -1.32 -17.57 -0.63
CA THR A 270 -2.36 -18.56 -0.34
C THR A 270 -1.80 -19.70 0.52
N GLY A 271 -0.59 -20.16 0.19
CA GLY A 271 0.11 -21.21 0.94
C GLY A 271 0.63 -20.76 2.30
N GLN A 272 0.79 -19.44 2.51
CA GLN A 272 1.18 -18.81 3.79
C GLN A 272 2.40 -19.47 4.43
N SER A 273 3.38 -19.81 3.59
CA SER A 273 4.57 -20.57 3.99
C SER A 273 5.72 -19.69 4.48
N TYR A 274 5.59 -18.37 4.35
CA TYR A 274 6.63 -17.39 4.70
C TYR A 274 6.06 -16.32 5.61
N GLN A 275 6.89 -15.80 6.51
CA GLN A 275 6.54 -14.72 7.45
C GLN A 275 6.66 -13.35 6.79
N THR A 276 6.06 -13.20 5.62
CA THR A 276 5.94 -11.95 4.87
C THR A 276 4.81 -12.11 3.88
N ALA A 277 4.03 -11.04 3.63
CA ALA A 277 2.97 -11.09 2.65
C ALA A 277 3.49 -10.67 1.26
N PRO A 278 3.50 -11.56 0.25
CA PRO A 278 3.86 -11.19 -1.10
C PRO A 278 2.86 -10.20 -1.70
N TRP A 279 3.40 -9.19 -2.38
CA TRP A 279 2.62 -8.15 -3.04
C TRP A 279 3.21 -7.82 -4.41
N GLU A 280 2.55 -8.20 -5.51
CA GLU A 280 2.95 -7.73 -6.84
C GLU A 280 2.41 -6.32 -7.07
N LEU A 281 3.31 -5.34 -7.15
CA LEU A 281 2.98 -3.92 -7.01
C LEU A 281 1.94 -3.43 -8.02
N THR A 282 1.96 -3.91 -9.25
CA THR A 282 1.04 -3.44 -10.29
C THR A 282 -0.25 -4.26 -10.30
N CYS A 283 -0.13 -5.59 -10.42
CA CYS A 283 -1.27 -6.49 -10.54
C CYS A 283 -2.13 -6.50 -9.28
N ASP A 284 -1.54 -6.59 -8.08
CA ASP A 284 -2.34 -6.61 -6.86
C ASP A 284 -2.96 -5.24 -6.56
N THR A 285 -2.29 -4.14 -6.92
CA THR A 285 -2.86 -2.79 -6.77
C THR A 285 -4.07 -2.60 -7.68
N GLN A 286 -4.00 -3.09 -8.92
CA GLN A 286 -5.13 -3.12 -9.86
C GLN A 286 -6.27 -4.01 -9.35
N ASN A 287 -5.96 -5.23 -8.88
CA ASN A 287 -6.97 -6.15 -8.35
C ASN A 287 -7.67 -5.58 -7.10
N LEU A 288 -6.94 -4.87 -6.24
CA LEU A 288 -7.54 -4.20 -5.08
C LEU A 288 -8.46 -3.06 -5.51
N ASP A 289 -8.13 -2.34 -6.58
CA ASP A 289 -9.00 -1.30 -7.14
C ASP A 289 -10.31 -1.89 -7.67
N GLU A 290 -10.26 -2.98 -8.46
CA GLU A 290 -11.46 -3.69 -8.92
C GLU A 290 -12.38 -4.11 -7.76
N ILE A 291 -11.80 -4.48 -6.62
CA ILE A 291 -12.56 -4.82 -5.41
C ILE A 291 -13.21 -3.56 -4.80
N ILE A 292 -12.62 -2.38 -4.95
CA ILE A 292 -13.07 -1.13 -4.32
C ILE A 292 -14.11 -0.37 -5.16
N SER A 293 -13.90 -0.24 -6.47
CA SER A 293 -14.60 0.69 -7.39
C SER A 293 -15.32 0.01 -8.57
N ASP A 294 -15.45 -1.33 -8.57
CA ASP A 294 -16.03 -2.18 -9.63
C ASP A 294 -15.24 -2.21 -10.96
N ASP A 295 -14.57 -1.12 -11.34
CA ASP A 295 -13.73 -0.99 -12.54
C ASP A 295 -12.28 -0.65 -12.15
N ALA A 296 -11.30 -1.40 -12.63
CA ALA A 296 -9.89 -1.16 -12.33
C ALA A 296 -9.40 0.21 -12.84
N CYS A 297 -8.65 0.91 -12.01
CA CYS A 297 -7.91 2.12 -12.31
C CYS A 297 -6.58 2.10 -11.55
N CYS A 298 -5.46 2.27 -12.24
CA CYS A 298 -4.16 2.32 -11.58
C CYS A 298 -3.27 3.38 -12.24
N VAL A 299 -2.88 4.40 -11.46
CA VAL A 299 -2.14 5.54 -11.99
C VAL A 299 -0.76 5.68 -11.37
N LEU A 300 0.20 6.02 -12.23
CA LEU A 300 1.54 6.42 -11.87
C LEU A 300 1.84 7.78 -12.49
N PHE A 301 2.37 8.70 -11.69
CA PHE A 301 2.99 9.91 -12.20
C PHE A 301 4.50 9.75 -12.18
N ASN A 302 5.16 9.95 -13.32
CA ASN A 302 6.62 9.86 -13.38
C ASN A 302 7.28 11.12 -12.75
N GLY A 303 8.62 11.14 -12.69
CA GLY A 303 9.37 12.28 -12.13
C GLY A 303 9.14 13.62 -12.83
N SER A 304 8.70 13.62 -14.09
CA SER A 304 8.35 14.85 -14.83
C SER A 304 6.87 15.22 -14.69
N GLY A 305 6.09 14.49 -13.90
CA GLY A 305 4.68 14.72 -13.63
C GLY A 305 3.73 14.08 -14.64
N GLN A 306 4.22 13.30 -15.62
CA GLN A 306 3.36 12.69 -16.64
C GLN A 306 2.53 11.55 -16.08
N LEU A 307 1.22 11.52 -16.38
CA LEU A 307 0.32 10.45 -15.97
C LEU A 307 0.43 9.24 -16.90
N PHE A 308 0.69 8.06 -16.31
CA PHE A 308 0.61 6.75 -16.94
C PHE A 308 -0.54 5.93 -16.31
N ALA A 309 -1.40 5.37 -17.15
CA ALA A 309 -2.40 4.38 -16.76
C ALA A 309 -1.76 2.99 -16.84
N LEU A 310 -1.47 2.38 -15.68
CA LEU A 310 -0.71 1.13 -15.62
C LEU A 310 -1.50 -0.08 -16.15
N ASP A 311 -2.82 -0.01 -16.14
CA ASP A 311 -3.74 -0.98 -16.74
C ASP A 311 -3.95 -0.77 -18.25
N HIS A 312 -3.41 0.33 -18.80
CA HIS A 312 -3.44 0.66 -20.22
C HIS A 312 -2.04 1.05 -20.74
N PRO A 313 -1.05 0.13 -20.70
CA PRO A 313 0.36 0.44 -20.99
C PRO A 313 0.60 0.90 -22.44
N ASP A 314 -0.30 0.57 -23.37
CA ASP A 314 -0.20 0.97 -24.78
C ASP A 314 -0.63 2.42 -25.04
N ARG A 315 -1.22 3.10 -24.05
CA ARG A 315 -1.69 4.49 -24.20
C ARG A 315 -0.56 5.48 -23.93
N ALA A 316 -0.52 6.55 -24.72
CA ALA A 316 0.36 7.68 -24.46
C ALA A 316 0.01 8.33 -23.11
N PRO A 317 0.97 9.02 -22.46
CA PRO A 317 0.70 9.73 -21.22
C PRO A 317 -0.43 10.76 -21.38
N PHE A 318 -1.27 10.90 -20.35
CA PHE A 318 -2.54 11.66 -20.45
C PHE A 318 -2.44 13.15 -20.12
N GLY A 319 -1.28 13.63 -19.67
CA GLY A 319 -1.07 15.04 -19.29
C GLY A 319 -0.01 15.17 -18.21
N ASN A 320 0.03 16.29 -17.49
CA ASN A 320 1.08 16.59 -16.52
C ASN A 320 0.54 17.12 -15.17
N LEU A 321 0.82 16.40 -14.08
CA LEU A 321 0.37 16.73 -12.72
C LEU A 321 0.75 18.15 -12.30
N PHE A 322 1.93 18.61 -12.69
CA PHE A 322 2.46 19.90 -12.26
C PHE A 322 1.82 21.09 -12.98
N GLN A 323 1.04 20.83 -14.04
CA GLN A 323 0.33 21.83 -14.83
C GLN A 323 -1.19 21.70 -14.68
N ASP A 324 -1.69 20.47 -14.77
CA ASP A 324 -3.11 20.17 -14.95
C ASP A 324 -3.83 19.81 -13.63
N GLY A 325 -3.09 19.37 -12.59
CA GLY A 325 -3.65 18.89 -11.32
C GLY A 325 -4.17 17.46 -11.39
N LEU A 326 -4.51 16.85 -10.24
CA LEU A 326 -4.86 15.43 -10.18
C LEU A 326 -6.22 15.17 -10.81
N LEU A 327 -7.24 15.94 -10.42
CA LEU A 327 -8.63 15.70 -10.79
C LEU A 327 -8.86 15.74 -12.32
N PRO A 328 -8.41 16.77 -13.06
CA PRO A 328 -8.60 16.82 -14.52
C PRO A 328 -7.93 15.66 -15.24
N LEU A 329 -6.75 15.24 -14.77
CA LEU A 329 -6.00 14.13 -15.35
C LEU A 329 -6.70 12.78 -15.13
N LEU A 330 -7.25 12.53 -13.94
CA LEU A 330 -8.05 11.33 -13.69
C LEU A 330 -9.30 11.29 -14.57
N GLN A 331 -9.99 12.43 -14.72
CA GLN A 331 -11.17 12.54 -15.58
C GLN A 331 -10.84 12.24 -17.05
N GLN A 332 -9.68 12.68 -17.53
CA GLN A 332 -9.23 12.42 -18.89
C GLN A 332 -8.79 10.96 -19.09
N ALA A 333 -8.12 10.37 -18.12
CA ALA A 333 -7.58 9.02 -18.23
C ALA A 333 -8.66 7.93 -18.10
N TYR A 334 -9.66 8.14 -17.24
CA TYR A 334 -10.67 7.12 -16.90
C TYR A 334 -12.13 7.63 -16.95
N PRO A 335 -12.60 8.21 -18.06
CA PRO A 335 -14.00 8.63 -18.15
C PRO A 335 -14.95 7.42 -18.09
N LYS A 336 -15.99 7.49 -17.25
CA LYS A 336 -17.09 6.52 -17.29
C LYS A 336 -18.01 6.88 -18.46
N SER A 337 -18.40 5.89 -19.25
CA SER A 337 -19.40 6.07 -20.30
C SER A 337 -20.70 6.56 -19.66
N ALA A 338 -21.37 7.55 -20.26
CA ALA A 338 -22.70 7.94 -19.81
C ALA A 338 -23.60 6.70 -19.80
N PRO A 339 -24.40 6.45 -18.73
CA PRO A 339 -25.33 5.34 -18.74
C PRO A 339 -26.22 5.48 -19.98
N ALA A 340 -26.22 4.46 -20.84
CA ALA A 340 -27.11 4.43 -21.99
C ALA A 340 -28.52 4.67 -21.46
N SER A 341 -29.17 5.72 -21.94
CA SER A 341 -30.55 6.06 -21.60
C SER A 341 -31.43 4.90 -22.02
N SER A 342 -31.78 4.04 -21.06
CA SER A 342 -32.75 2.96 -21.19
C SER A 342 -34.17 3.51 -21.13
#